data_AF-A0A356HZH0-F1
#
_entry.id   AF-A0A356HZH0-F1
#
_cell.length_a   1.000
_cell.length_b   1.000
_cell.length_c   1.000
_cell.angle_alpha   90.00
_cell.angle_beta   90.00
_cell.angle_gamma   90.00
#
_symmetry.space_group_name_H-M   'P 1'
#
loop_
_entity.id
_entity.type
_entity.pdbx_description
1 polymer ?
#
loop_
_entity_poly.entity_id
_entity_poly.type
_entity_poly.pdbx_seq_one_letter_code
_entity_poly.pdbx_strand_id
1 'polypeptide(L)'
;VLGGEVSGHIFFADRFYGYDDAIYATCRLIEILKRERVSGIRETDERGQKKEVRRGVSFLLEDVPATYTTPEIRVPCPDETKFQVVEKIQDMFSSGSVTANQKQLPVREVITVDGARVVFEHGWGLIRPSNTQPVLVLRFEADSEQNLAEIRTYMEGVLKEVTGNG
;
A
#
# COMPACT_ATOMS: atom_id res chain seq x y z
N VAL A 1 12.54 -9.73 14.04
CA VAL A 1 12.27 -8.42 13.40
C VAL A 1 12.43 -8.57 11.89
N LEU A 2 11.47 -8.05 11.11
CA LEU A 2 11.37 -8.14 9.65
C LEU A 2 11.07 -6.73 9.10
N GLY A 3 11.69 -6.38 7.98
CA GLY A 3 11.37 -5.18 7.19
C GLY A 3 11.14 -5.53 5.73
N GLY A 4 10.42 -4.68 5.01
CA GLY A 4 10.14 -4.89 3.60
C GLY A 4 9.72 -3.62 2.89
N GLU A 5 10.07 -3.52 1.62
CA GLU A 5 9.71 -2.42 0.73
C GLU A 5 8.90 -2.90 -0.46
N VAL A 6 8.11 -2.01 -1.06
CA VAL A 6 7.32 -2.30 -2.27
C VAL A 6 8.20 -2.68 -3.47
N SER A 7 9.44 -2.22 -3.49
CA SER A 7 10.49 -2.57 -4.47
C SER A 7 10.88 -4.05 -4.46
N GLY A 8 10.49 -4.80 -3.42
CA GLY A 8 10.81 -6.22 -3.26
C GLY A 8 12.03 -6.49 -2.37
N HIS A 9 12.66 -5.46 -1.81
CA HIS A 9 13.72 -5.62 -0.81
C HIS A 9 13.13 -6.08 0.52
N ILE A 10 13.59 -7.24 1.02
CA ILE A 10 13.11 -7.85 2.26
C ILE A 10 14.29 -8.05 3.21
N PHE A 11 14.15 -7.54 4.44
CA PHE A 11 15.21 -7.44 5.44
C PHE A 11 14.88 -8.35 6.63
N PHE A 12 15.67 -9.40 6.85
CA PHE A 12 15.53 -10.24 8.04
C PHE A 12 16.61 -9.86 9.06
N ALA A 13 16.21 -9.34 10.22
CA ALA A 13 17.07 -9.30 11.41
C ALA A 13 16.80 -10.50 12.33
N ASP A 14 15.64 -11.14 12.16
CA ASP A 14 15.37 -12.45 12.76
C ASP A 14 16.20 -13.54 12.09
N ARG A 15 17.10 -14.19 12.85
CA ARG A 15 17.99 -15.29 12.39
C ARG A 15 18.89 -14.91 11.22
N PHE A 16 19.13 -13.61 11.02
CA PHE A 16 19.96 -13.06 9.95
C PHE A 16 20.47 -11.66 10.33
N TYR A 17 21.22 -11.01 9.44
CA TYR A 17 22.06 -9.85 9.77
C TYR A 17 21.38 -8.48 9.55
N GLY A 18 20.13 -8.45 9.12
CA GLY A 18 19.34 -7.21 9.01
C GLY A 18 19.49 -6.43 7.70
N TYR A 19 20.40 -6.83 6.79
CA TYR A 19 20.43 -6.32 5.42
C TYR A 19 19.46 -7.11 4.51
N ASP A 20 19.15 -6.55 3.35
CA ASP A 20 18.31 -7.18 2.34
C ASP A 20 19.06 -8.30 1.60
N ASP A 21 18.43 -9.47 1.52
CA ASP A 21 19.01 -10.62 0.82
C ASP A 21 17.89 -11.46 0.20
N ALA A 22 17.78 -11.40 -1.13
CA ALA A 22 16.76 -12.12 -1.87
C ALA A 22 16.92 -13.65 -1.80
N ILE A 23 18.17 -14.15 -1.70
CA ILE A 23 18.43 -15.59 -1.58
C ILE A 23 17.96 -16.06 -0.21
N TYR A 24 18.32 -15.35 0.85
CA TYR A 24 17.87 -15.67 2.19
C TYR A 24 16.34 -15.54 2.33
N ALA A 25 15.73 -14.49 1.79
CA ALA A 25 14.27 -14.33 1.76
C ALA A 25 13.59 -15.50 1.04
N THR A 26 14.16 -15.98 -0.07
CA THR A 26 13.67 -17.19 -0.78
C THR A 26 13.77 -18.43 0.11
N CYS A 27 14.89 -18.63 0.81
CA CYS A 27 15.03 -19.74 1.75
C CYS A 27 14.00 -19.68 2.88
N ARG A 28 13.69 -18.49 3.40
CA ARG A 28 12.66 -18.27 4.43
C ARG A 28 11.26 -18.58 3.90
N LEU A 29 10.95 -18.20 2.66
CA LEU A 29 9.69 -18.57 2.00
C LEU A 29 9.58 -20.09 1.85
N ILE A 30 10.62 -20.77 1.36
CA ILE A 30 10.65 -22.23 1.24
C ILE A 30 10.47 -22.90 2.61
N GLU A 31 11.10 -22.37 3.66
CA GLU A 31 10.91 -22.86 5.04
C GLU A 31 9.43 -22.79 5.47
N ILE A 32 8.74 -21.69 5.19
CA ILE A 32 7.30 -21.52 5.48
C ILE A 32 6.48 -22.50 4.66
N LEU A 33 6.69 -22.58 3.34
CA LEU A 33 5.97 -23.49 2.45
C LEU A 33 6.10 -24.95 2.90
N LYS A 34 7.29 -25.36 3.35
CA LYS A 34 7.54 -26.69 3.90
C LYS A 34 6.76 -26.95 5.20
N ARG A 35 6.70 -25.97 6.11
CA ARG A 35 5.96 -26.07 7.38
C ARG A 35 4.46 -26.17 7.15
N GLU A 36 3.94 -25.33 6.26
CA GLU A 36 2.53 -25.31 5.85
C GLU A 36 2.15 -26.47 4.92
N ARG A 37 3.13 -27.33 4.58
CA ARG A 37 2.96 -28.46 3.65
C ARG A 37 2.36 -28.02 2.30
N VAL A 38 2.68 -26.81 1.85
CA VAL A 38 2.34 -26.25 0.53
C VAL A 38 3.21 -26.94 -0.53
N SER A 39 2.95 -28.24 -0.67
CA SER A 39 3.43 -29.25 -1.62
C SER A 39 3.17 -30.61 -0.95
N GLY A 40 2.14 -31.36 -1.40
CA GLY A 40 1.90 -32.74 -0.95
C GLY A 40 1.03 -32.93 0.30
N ILE A 41 -0.05 -32.17 0.46
CA ILE A 41 -1.07 -32.47 1.48
C ILE A 41 -1.79 -33.76 1.06
N ARG A 42 -1.77 -34.79 1.91
CA ARG A 42 -2.58 -36.00 1.73
C ARG A 42 -3.92 -35.75 2.42
N GLU A 43 -4.92 -35.28 1.69
CA GLU A 43 -6.29 -35.25 2.20
C GLU A 43 -6.88 -36.67 2.10
N THR A 44 -7.61 -37.09 3.13
CA THR A 44 -8.27 -38.39 3.13
C THR A 44 -9.68 -38.16 2.63
N ASP A 45 -10.06 -38.77 1.51
CA ASP A 45 -11.43 -38.67 1.04
C ASP A 45 -12.40 -39.39 2.00
N GLU A 46 -13.71 -39.23 1.75
CA GLU A 46 -14.79 -39.87 2.52
C GLU A 46 -14.69 -41.41 2.55
N ARG A 47 -13.82 -42.01 1.73
CA ARG A 47 -13.58 -43.45 1.57
C ARG A 47 -12.24 -43.89 2.16
N GLY A 48 -11.50 -43.01 2.84
CA GLY A 48 -10.23 -43.36 3.46
C GLY A 48 -9.00 -43.28 2.54
N GLN A 49 -9.14 -42.80 1.29
CA GLN A 49 -8.03 -42.76 0.33
C GLN A 49 -7.24 -41.46 0.44
N LYS A 50 -5.90 -41.57 0.47
CA LYS A 50 -4.99 -40.42 0.54
C LYS A 50 -4.82 -39.81 -0.85
N LYS A 51 -5.42 -38.65 -1.10
CA LYS A 51 -5.27 -37.88 -2.34
C LYS A 51 -4.20 -36.81 -2.16
N GLU A 52 -3.26 -36.73 -3.10
CA GLU A 52 -2.29 -35.63 -3.14
C GLU A 52 -3.02 -34.35 -3.57
N VAL A 53 -3.15 -33.41 -2.65
CA VAL A 53 -3.62 -32.05 -2.91
C VAL A 53 -2.39 -31.16 -2.98
N ARG A 54 -2.14 -30.63 -4.18
CA ARG A 54 -1.13 -29.60 -4.40
C ARG A 54 -1.78 -28.25 -4.13
N ARG A 55 -1.51 -27.67 -2.95
CA ARG A 55 -1.79 -26.26 -2.70
C ARG A 55 -0.65 -25.42 -3.25
N GLY A 56 -0.95 -24.36 -3.98
CA GLY A 56 0.03 -23.40 -4.50
C GLY A 56 0.35 -22.32 -3.46
N VAL A 57 1.33 -21.46 -3.76
CA VAL A 57 1.69 -20.32 -2.88
C VAL A 57 0.52 -19.37 -2.65
N SER A 58 -0.46 -19.33 -3.57
CA SER A 58 -1.71 -18.56 -3.43
C SER A 58 -2.50 -18.91 -2.16
N PHE A 59 -2.40 -20.14 -1.67
CA PHE A 59 -3.05 -20.56 -0.42
C PHE A 59 -2.61 -19.70 0.78
N LEU A 60 -1.34 -19.26 0.80
CA LEU A 60 -0.83 -18.41 1.88
C LEU A 60 -1.47 -17.02 1.91
N LEU A 61 -2.19 -16.64 0.84
CA LEU A 61 -2.83 -15.33 0.69
C LEU A 61 -4.36 -15.41 0.85
N GLU A 62 -4.95 -16.59 1.04
CA GLU A 62 -6.42 -16.75 1.10
C GLU A 62 -7.07 -16.00 2.27
N ASP A 63 -6.38 -15.92 3.41
CA ASP A 63 -6.85 -15.20 4.60
C ASP A 63 -6.50 -13.70 4.58
N VAL A 64 -5.79 -13.23 3.55
CA VAL A 64 -5.43 -11.82 3.42
C VAL A 64 -6.61 -11.09 2.77
N PRO A 65 -7.16 -10.03 3.40
CA PRO A 65 -8.27 -9.28 2.82
C PRO A 65 -7.93 -8.76 1.42
N ALA A 66 -8.86 -8.94 0.49
CA ALA A 66 -8.73 -8.34 -0.83
C ALA A 66 -8.75 -6.81 -0.71
N THR A 67 -7.76 -6.17 -1.34
CA THR A 67 -7.68 -4.71 -1.43
C THR A 67 -7.70 -4.28 -2.88
N TYR A 68 -8.30 -3.13 -3.14
CA TYR A 68 -8.33 -2.50 -4.44
C TYR A 68 -7.34 -1.35 -4.45
N THR A 69 -6.37 -1.39 -5.36
CA THR A 69 -5.30 -0.38 -5.44
C THR A 69 -5.26 0.27 -6.81
N THR A 70 -4.89 1.55 -6.87
CA THR A 70 -4.46 2.14 -8.13
C THR A 70 -3.03 1.72 -8.48
N PRO A 71 -2.64 1.73 -9.77
CA PRO A 71 -1.23 1.81 -10.12
C PRO A 71 -0.60 3.10 -9.55
N GLU A 72 0.72 3.21 -9.66
CA GLU A 72 1.40 4.48 -9.37
C GLU A 72 0.92 5.56 -10.37
N ILE A 73 0.30 6.62 -9.84
CA ILE A 73 -0.17 7.75 -10.63
C ILE A 73 0.87 8.86 -10.54
N ARG A 74 1.22 9.47 -11.67
CA ARG A 74 2.22 10.53 -11.76
C ARG A 74 1.57 11.81 -12.27
N VAL A 75 1.63 12.86 -11.46
CA VAL A 75 1.08 14.17 -11.79
C VAL A 75 2.24 15.15 -11.98
N PRO A 76 2.40 15.78 -13.15
CA PRO A 76 3.44 16.78 -13.37
C PRO A 76 3.35 17.91 -12.34
N CYS A 77 4.48 18.24 -11.71
CA CYS A 77 4.58 19.31 -10.73
C CYS A 77 6.03 19.82 -10.68
N PRO A 78 6.28 21.11 -10.96
CA PRO A 78 7.64 21.65 -10.98
C PRO A 78 8.38 21.45 -9.66
N ASP A 79 9.69 21.23 -9.74
CA ASP A 79 10.54 20.96 -8.58
C ASP A 79 10.50 22.08 -7.55
N GLU A 80 10.31 23.32 -8.01
CA GLU A 80 10.23 24.53 -7.19
C GLU A 80 8.99 24.55 -6.29
N THR A 81 7.94 23.80 -6.66
CA THR A 81 6.61 23.88 -6.01
C THR A 81 6.15 22.56 -5.41
N LYS A 82 6.62 21.40 -5.91
CA LYS A 82 6.11 20.07 -5.50
C LYS A 82 6.18 19.83 -3.98
N PHE A 83 7.23 20.31 -3.31
CA PHE A 83 7.37 20.16 -1.87
C PHE A 83 6.38 21.05 -1.11
N GLN A 84 6.22 22.31 -1.54
CA GLN A 84 5.27 23.26 -0.95
C GLN A 84 3.83 22.81 -1.14
N VAL A 85 3.50 22.21 -2.29
CA VAL A 85 2.18 21.64 -2.55
C VAL A 85 1.86 20.55 -1.53
N VAL A 86 2.81 19.64 -1.30
CA VAL A 86 2.63 18.53 -0.35
C VAL A 86 2.53 19.03 1.09
N GLU A 87 3.37 19.99 1.49
CA GLU A 87 3.32 20.63 2.81
C GLU A 87 1.94 21.27 3.07
N LYS A 88 1.42 22.05 2.09
CA LYS A 88 0.07 22.62 2.19
C LYS A 88 -1.01 21.55 2.34
N ILE A 89 -0.91 20.44 1.62
CA ILE A 89 -1.86 19.33 1.74
C ILE A 89 -1.78 18.70 3.14
N GLN A 90 -0.57 18.47 3.67
CA GLN A 90 -0.37 17.98 5.03
C GLN A 90 -1.03 18.91 6.07
N ASP A 91 -0.81 20.22 5.94
CA ASP A 91 -1.37 21.22 6.83
C ASP A 91 -2.90 21.24 6.75
N MET A 92 -3.48 21.25 5.55
CA MET A 92 -4.94 21.25 5.36
C MET A 92 -5.60 20.05 6.02
N PHE A 93 -5.03 18.85 5.86
CA PHE A 93 -5.56 17.64 6.50
C PHE A 93 -5.37 17.64 8.01
N SER A 94 -4.23 18.14 8.49
CA SER A 94 -3.92 18.18 9.93
C SER A 94 -4.75 19.23 10.68
N SER A 95 -5.07 20.35 10.03
CA SER A 95 -5.89 21.43 10.61
C SER A 95 -7.40 21.22 10.42
N GLY A 96 -7.80 20.22 9.62
CA GLY A 96 -9.20 20.03 9.22
C GLY A 96 -9.72 21.11 8.28
N SER A 97 -8.85 21.92 7.68
CA SER A 97 -9.21 23.02 6.78
C SER A 97 -9.53 22.57 5.35
N VAL A 98 -9.69 21.27 5.12
CA VAL A 98 -10.00 20.73 3.79
C VAL A 98 -11.41 21.15 3.38
N THR A 99 -11.49 22.17 2.54
CA THR A 99 -12.68 22.68 1.87
C THR A 99 -12.85 22.06 0.50
N ALA A 100 -12.91 20.73 0.43
CA ALA A 100 -13.31 20.11 -0.82
C ALA A 100 -14.74 20.59 -1.15
N ASN A 101 -14.99 21.03 -2.38
CA ASN A 101 -16.34 21.27 -2.93
C ASN A 101 -17.19 19.97 -3.02
N GLN A 102 -16.90 18.98 -2.19
CA GLN A 102 -17.44 17.62 -2.17
C GLN A 102 -17.64 17.11 -0.73
N LYS A 103 -18.29 15.95 -0.63
CA LYS A 103 -18.48 15.18 0.61
C LYS A 103 -17.14 15.02 1.34
N GLN A 104 -17.07 15.51 2.57
CA GLN A 104 -15.89 15.35 3.42
C GLN A 104 -15.78 13.88 3.85
N LEU A 105 -14.60 13.28 3.66
CA LEU A 105 -14.31 11.94 4.16
C LEU A 105 -13.70 12.03 5.56
N PRO A 106 -14.18 11.24 6.54
CA PRO A 106 -13.63 11.26 7.88
C PRO A 106 -12.20 10.72 7.87
N VAL A 107 -11.25 11.60 8.22
CA VAL A 107 -9.83 11.27 8.34
C VAL A 107 -9.58 10.63 9.71
N ARG A 108 -8.96 9.46 9.72
CA ARG A 108 -8.53 8.78 10.95
C ARG A 108 -7.13 9.18 11.38
N GLU A 109 -6.23 9.34 10.41
CA GLU A 109 -4.83 9.66 10.66
C GLU A 109 -4.19 10.34 9.45
N VAL A 110 -3.22 11.22 9.71
CA VAL A 110 -2.36 11.83 8.69
C VAL A 110 -0.91 11.47 9.02
N ILE A 111 -0.25 10.74 8.12
CA ILE A 111 1.15 10.31 8.26
C ILE A 111 1.99 11.16 7.29
N THR A 112 2.96 11.89 7.84
CA THR A 112 3.75 12.91 7.13
C THR A 112 5.20 12.52 6.82
N VAL A 113 5.57 11.26 7.09
CA VAL A 113 6.97 10.77 7.00
C VAL A 113 7.53 10.89 5.57
N ASP A 114 6.73 10.60 4.56
CA ASP A 114 7.13 10.65 3.14
C ASP A 114 5.96 11.11 2.27
N GLY A 115 5.66 12.41 2.36
CA GLY A 115 4.50 13.04 1.75
C GLY A 115 3.26 13.04 2.65
N ALA A 116 2.08 13.25 2.06
CA ALA A 116 0.80 13.25 2.76
C ALA A 116 0.11 11.88 2.57
N ARG A 117 0.26 10.97 3.54
CA ARG A 117 -0.54 9.74 3.61
C ARG A 117 -1.72 9.95 4.54
N VAL A 118 -2.92 9.98 3.98
CA VAL A 118 -4.17 10.19 4.71
C VAL A 118 -4.89 8.86 4.83
N VAL A 119 -5.17 8.44 6.07
CA VAL A 119 -5.87 7.19 6.39
C VAL A 119 -7.33 7.51 6.67
N PHE A 120 -8.22 6.84 5.95
CA PHE A 120 -9.67 6.90 6.09
C PHE A 120 -10.18 5.59 6.73
N GLU A 121 -11.48 5.52 6.96
CA GLU A 121 -12.11 4.31 7.51
C GLU A 121 -11.96 3.07 6.61
N HIS A 122 -12.10 3.25 5.29
CA HIS A 122 -12.15 2.16 4.31
C HIS A 122 -10.93 2.10 3.38
N GLY A 123 -9.84 2.80 3.72
CA GLY A 123 -8.68 2.87 2.84
C GLY A 123 -7.74 4.02 3.16
N TRP A 124 -6.80 4.29 2.26
CA TRP A 124 -5.85 5.39 2.39
C TRP A 124 -5.48 5.99 1.04
N GLY A 125 -5.02 7.23 1.06
CA GLY A 125 -4.44 7.92 -0.09
C GLY A 125 -3.08 8.51 0.23
N LEU A 126 -2.16 8.46 -0.72
CA LEU A 126 -0.82 9.04 -0.62
C LEU A 126 -0.61 10.05 -1.74
N ILE A 127 -0.11 11.23 -1.38
CA ILE A 127 0.48 12.20 -2.31
C ILE A 127 1.89 12.52 -1.80
N ARG A 128 2.93 12.20 -2.57
CA ARG A 128 4.31 12.53 -2.20
C ARG A 128 5.08 13.17 -3.35
N PRO A 129 6.10 13.99 -3.07
CA PRO A 129 6.97 14.50 -4.13
C PRO A 129 7.89 13.38 -4.60
N SER A 130 8.17 13.31 -5.91
CA SER A 130 9.28 12.49 -6.40
C SER A 130 10.60 13.19 -6.08
N ASN A 131 11.58 12.46 -5.56
CA ASN A 131 12.91 13.03 -5.27
C ASN A 131 13.74 13.29 -6.53
N THR A 132 13.46 12.58 -7.62
CA THR A 132 14.32 12.57 -8.83
C THR A 132 13.65 13.17 -10.06
N GLN A 133 12.34 13.45 -9.99
CA GLN A 133 11.56 13.92 -11.14
C GLN A 133 10.60 15.04 -10.72
N PRO A 134 10.23 15.94 -11.65
CA PRO A 134 9.25 17.02 -11.43
C PRO A 134 7.82 16.47 -11.50
N VAL A 135 7.50 15.54 -10.60
CA VAL A 135 6.18 14.93 -10.47
C VAL A 135 5.81 14.74 -9.01
N LEU A 136 4.51 14.79 -8.73
CA LEU A 136 3.88 14.20 -7.55
C LEU A 136 3.51 12.76 -7.86
N VAL A 137 3.76 11.86 -6.91
CA VAL A 137 3.41 10.45 -6.98
C VAL A 137 2.20 10.21 -6.10
N LEU A 138 1.16 9.63 -6.69
CA LEU A 138 -0.12 9.34 -6.08
C LEU A 138 -0.36 7.83 -6.03
N ARG A 139 -0.91 7.35 -4.91
CA ARG A 139 -1.38 5.96 -4.77
C ARG A 139 -2.55 5.87 -3.81
N PHE A 140 -3.52 5.04 -4.15
CA PHE A 140 -4.73 4.83 -3.35
C PHE A 140 -4.98 3.35 -3.15
N GLU A 141 -5.56 3.01 -2.01
CA GLU A 141 -5.96 1.65 -1.66
C GLU A 141 -7.24 1.68 -0.82
N ALA A 142 -8.14 0.75 -1.06
CA ALA A 142 -9.38 0.61 -0.30
C ALA A 142 -9.88 -0.85 -0.25
N ASP A 143 -10.85 -1.11 0.61
CA ASP A 143 -11.52 -2.42 0.75
C ASP A 143 -12.59 -2.71 -0.34
N SER A 144 -12.93 -1.71 -1.17
CA SER A 144 -13.85 -1.84 -2.30
C SER A 144 -13.52 -0.87 -3.44
N GLU A 145 -13.95 -1.19 -4.67
CA GLU A 145 -13.80 -0.28 -5.82
C GLU A 145 -14.51 1.07 -5.61
N GLN A 146 -15.67 1.06 -4.94
CA GLN A 146 -16.40 2.28 -4.62
C GLN A 146 -15.60 3.16 -3.67
N ASN A 147 -15.10 2.60 -2.57
CA ASN A 147 -14.30 3.36 -1.60
C ASN A 147 -12.99 3.85 -2.23
N LEU A 148 -12.37 3.06 -3.11
CA LEU A 148 -11.19 3.49 -3.87
C LEU A 148 -11.50 4.71 -4.74
N ALA A 149 -12.61 4.68 -5.46
CA ALA A 149 -13.05 5.79 -6.31
C ALA A 149 -13.39 7.04 -5.49
N GLU A 150 -14.05 6.89 -4.34
CA GLU A 150 -14.37 8.00 -3.42
C GLU A 150 -13.08 8.64 -2.87
N ILE A 151 -12.17 7.84 -2.32
CA ILE A 151 -10.88 8.32 -1.78
C ILE A 151 -10.06 9.02 -2.86
N ARG A 152 -9.92 8.39 -4.04
CA ARG A 152 -9.17 8.96 -5.16
C ARG A 152 -9.75 10.30 -5.58
N THR A 153 -11.06 10.36 -5.81
CA THR A 153 -11.73 11.59 -6.25
C THR A 153 -11.54 12.71 -5.23
N TYR A 154 -11.69 12.39 -3.94
CA TYR A 154 -11.52 13.33 -2.85
C TYR A 154 -10.08 13.88 -2.79
N MET A 155 -9.07 13.01 -2.77
CA MET A 155 -7.66 13.40 -2.71
C MET A 155 -7.20 14.17 -3.96
N GLU A 156 -7.63 13.76 -5.16
CA GLU A 156 -7.35 14.51 -6.40
C GLU A 156 -8.04 15.89 -6.39
N GLY A 157 -9.23 16.00 -5.77
CA GLY A 157 -9.93 17.26 -5.56
C GLY A 157 -9.12 18.23 -4.69
N VAL A 158 -8.61 17.75 -3.55
CA VAL A 158 -7.73 18.54 -2.66
C VAL A 158 -6.46 18.96 -3.38
N LEU A 159 -5.83 18.06 -4.14
CA LEU A 159 -4.64 18.40 -4.92
C LEU A 159 -4.92 19.53 -5.93
N LYS A 160 -6.05 19.46 -6.64
CA LYS A 160 -6.46 20.50 -7.61
C LYS A 160 -6.74 21.83 -6.94
N GLU A 161 -7.30 21.85 -5.73
CA GLU A 161 -7.53 23.09 -4.97
C GLU A 161 -6.20 23.78 -4.62
N VAL A 162 -5.18 23.00 -4.24
CA VAL A 162 -3.86 23.52 -3.89
C VAL A 162 -3.08 23.97 -5.13
N THR A 163 -3.18 23.25 -6.25
CA THR A 163 -2.43 23.56 -7.47
C THR A 163 -3.13 24.53 -8.42
N GLY A 164 -4.46 24.65 -8.36
CA GLY A 164 -5.27 25.53 -9.19
C GLY A 164 -5.42 26.96 -8.67
N ASN A 165 -5.01 27.22 -7.42
CA ASN A 165 -5.00 28.56 -6.80
C ASN A 165 -3.64 29.28 -6.96
N GLY A 166 -2.87 28.94 -8.01
CA GLY A 166 -1.56 29.51 -8.32
C GLY A 166 -1.55 30.28 -9.65
#